data_AF-A0A7G7WC56-F1
#
_entry.id   AF-A0A7G7WC56-F1
#
_cell.length_a   1.000
_cell.length_b   1.000
_cell.length_c   1.000
_cell.angle_alpha   90.00
_cell.angle_beta   90.00
_cell.angle_gamma   90.00
#
_symmetry.space_group_name_H-M   'P 1'
#
loop_
_entity.id
_entity.type
_entity.pdbx_description
1 polymer ?
#
loop_
_entity_poly.entity_id
_entity_poly.type
_entity_poly.pdbx_seq_one_letter_code
_entity_poly.pdbx_strand_id
1 'polypeptide(L)'
;MSYFHHTLLSFGFTQIREGFYTRSVSPKAGGMLYCTTQEDDRPRKLLLWQPQRVLLQGDVVTLQALEQVLRRVLGPEAPTQDPGLSV
;
A
#
# COMPACT_ATOMS: atom_id res chain seq x y z
N MET A 1 4.71 -11.19 -12.67
CA MET A 1 4.06 -11.15 -11.34
C MET A 1 4.75 -10.06 -10.54
N SER A 2 4.13 -8.88 -10.41
CA SER A 2 4.72 -7.71 -9.76
C SER A 2 4.76 -7.93 -8.24
N TYR A 3 5.95 -8.02 -7.63
CA TYR A 3 6.08 -8.21 -6.18
C TYR A 3 5.39 -7.11 -5.35
N PHE A 4 5.26 -5.89 -5.89
CA PHE A 4 4.53 -4.80 -5.27
C PHE A 4 3.03 -5.03 -5.26
N HIS A 5 2.49 -5.60 -6.34
CA HIS A 5 1.08 -5.96 -6.43
C HIS A 5 0.68 -6.88 -5.27
N HIS A 6 1.40 -8.00 -5.08
CA HIS A 6 1.10 -8.93 -3.98
C HIS A 6 1.21 -8.28 -2.60
N THR A 7 2.18 -7.40 -2.40
CA THR A 7 2.36 -6.68 -1.13
C THR A 7 1.21 -5.70 -0.89
N LEU A 8 0.77 -4.96 -1.90
CA LEU A 8 -0.38 -4.05 -1.74
C LEU A 8 -1.65 -4.83 -1.43
N LEU A 9 -1.88 -5.97 -2.11
CA LEU A 9 -3.01 -6.84 -1.82
C LEU A 9 -2.97 -7.40 -0.39
N SER A 10 -1.82 -7.86 0.08
CA SER A 10 -1.67 -8.37 1.46
C SER A 10 -1.91 -7.29 2.50
N PHE A 11 -1.62 -6.02 2.16
CA PHE A 11 -1.95 -4.85 2.98
C PHE A 11 -3.41 -4.37 2.85
N GLY A 12 -4.28 -5.14 2.20
CA GLY A 12 -5.71 -4.87 2.08
C GLY A 12 -6.07 -3.83 1.01
N PHE A 13 -5.18 -3.56 0.06
CA PHE A 13 -5.53 -2.76 -1.10
C PHE A 13 -6.22 -3.62 -2.17
N THR A 14 -7.14 -3.01 -2.90
CA THR A 14 -7.79 -3.55 -4.09
C THR A 14 -7.27 -2.82 -5.32
N GLN A 15 -6.82 -3.57 -6.33
CA GLN A 15 -6.45 -3.00 -7.62
C GLN A 15 -7.72 -2.64 -8.41
N ILE A 16 -7.83 -1.37 -8.81
CA ILE A 16 -8.96 -0.89 -9.63
C ILE A 16 -8.59 -0.93 -11.12
N ARG A 17 -7.32 -0.62 -11.43
CA ARG A 17 -6.72 -0.75 -12.76
C ARG A 17 -5.20 -0.92 -12.61
N GLU A 18 -4.52 -1.21 -13.70
CA GLU A 18 -3.06 -1.36 -13.69
C GLU A 18 -2.37 -0.16 -13.02
N GLY A 19 -1.47 -0.46 -12.06
CA GLY A 19 -0.75 0.56 -11.30
C GLY A 19 -1.59 1.44 -10.37
N PHE A 20 -2.89 1.19 -10.17
CA PHE A 20 -3.76 1.99 -9.29
C PHE A 20 -4.58 1.13 -8.32
N TYR A 21 -4.42 1.45 -7.04
CA TYR A 21 -4.93 0.67 -5.92
C TYR A 21 -5.68 1.55 -4.94
N THR A 22 -6.65 0.97 -4.24
CA THR A 22 -7.42 1.67 -3.22
C THR A 22 -7.61 0.80 -1.98
N ARG A 23 -7.68 1.41 -0.80
CA ARG A 23 -7.99 0.71 0.45
C ARG A 23 -8.93 1.57 1.29
N SER A 24 -10.02 0.96 1.77
CA SER A 24 -10.83 1.60 2.81
C SER A 24 -10.12 1.52 4.15
N VAL A 25 -9.95 2.68 4.80
CA VAL A 25 -9.50 2.79 6.20
C VAL A 25 -10.59 3.46 7.02
N SER A 26 -10.46 3.41 8.35
CA SER A 26 -11.45 4.00 9.24
C SER A 26 -11.62 5.50 8.96
N PRO A 27 -12.82 6.10 9.18
CA PRO A 27 -13.01 7.54 9.02
C PRO A 27 -12.06 8.39 9.86
N LYS A 28 -11.69 7.89 11.06
CA LYS A 28 -10.69 8.50 11.95
C LYS A 28 -9.29 8.52 11.34
N ALA A 29 -8.97 7.53 10.50
CA ALA A 29 -7.70 7.41 9.80
C ALA A 29 -7.69 8.14 8.45
N GLY A 30 -8.78 8.79 8.02
CA GLY A 30 -8.85 9.56 6.77
C GLY A 30 -9.63 8.93 5.63
N GLY A 31 -10.41 7.87 5.89
CA GLY A 31 -11.38 7.33 4.93
C GLY A 31 -10.75 6.47 3.83
N MET A 32 -10.71 6.95 2.59
CA MET A 32 -10.20 6.16 1.46
C MET A 32 -8.71 6.45 1.23
N LEU A 33 -7.89 5.40 1.14
CA LEU A 33 -6.51 5.48 0.68
C LEU A 33 -6.43 5.15 -0.79
N TYR A 34 -5.60 5.91 -1.49
CA TYR A 34 -5.28 5.72 -2.89
C TYR A 34 -3.79 5.52 -3.03
N CYS A 35 -3.40 4.57 -3.88
CA CYS A 35 -2.01 4.22 -4.11
C CYS A 35 -1.75 4.05 -5.61
N THR A 36 -0.72 4.69 -6.14
CA THR A 36 -0.22 4.41 -7.50
C THR A 36 1.18 3.82 -7.45
N THR A 37 1.41 2.89 -8.36
CA THR A 37 2.73 2.32 -8.63
C THR A 37 3.02 2.47 -10.12
N GLN A 38 4.15 3.07 -10.46
CA GLN A 38 4.69 3.01 -11.82
C GLN A 38 5.82 1.99 -11.85
N GLU A 39 5.66 0.95 -12.67
CA GLU A 39 6.72 0.00 -13.01
C GLU A 39 7.34 0.44 -14.34
N ASP A 40 8.32 1.34 -14.29
CA ASP A 40 9.23 1.59 -15.43
C ASP A 40 10.60 0.96 -15.12
N ASP A 41 11.57 1.06 -16.05
CA ASP A 41 13.00 0.66 -15.87
C ASP A 41 13.75 1.46 -14.78
N ARG A 42 13.03 2.17 -13.93
CA ARG A 42 13.53 3.10 -12.89
C ARG A 42 13.03 2.67 -11.52
N PRO A 43 13.60 3.22 -10.42
CA PRO A 43 13.01 3.08 -9.09
C PRO A 43 11.49 3.32 -9.14
N ARG A 44 10.71 2.38 -8.58
CA ARG A 44 9.25 2.42 -8.64
C ARG A 44 8.75 3.60 -7.83
N LYS A 45 7.96 4.46 -8.47
CA LYS A 45 7.34 5.58 -7.77
C LYS A 45 6.11 5.10 -7.04
N LEU A 46 6.05 5.40 -5.75
CA LEU A 46 4.88 5.19 -4.90
C LEU A 46 4.30 6.55 -4.52
N LEU A 47 3.03 6.75 -4.82
CA LEU A 47 2.23 7.85 -4.29
C LEU A 47 1.11 7.27 -3.46
N LEU A 48 1.05 7.64 -2.19
CA LEU A 48 0.02 7.24 -1.24
C LEU A 48 -0.67 8.49 -0.70
N TRP A 49 -1.99 8.57 -0.85
CA TRP A 49 -2.75 9.75 -0.48
C TRP A 49 -4.17 9.45 -0.03
N GLN A 50 -4.78 10.46 0.57
CA GLN A 50 -6.18 10.52 1.01
C GLN A 50 -6.84 11.75 0.38
N PRO A 51 -8.18 11.86 0.45
CA PRO A 51 -8.83 13.12 0.11
C PRO A 51 -8.15 14.28 0.86
N GLN A 52 -7.65 15.26 0.11
CA GLN A 52 -7.00 16.49 0.61
C GLN A 52 -5.62 16.32 1.25
N ARG A 53 -5.01 15.13 1.26
CA ARG A 53 -3.71 14.92 1.93
C ARG A 53 -2.81 13.89 1.23
N VAL A 54 -1.60 14.30 0.88
CA VAL A 54 -0.52 13.36 0.49
C VAL A 54 0.13 12.79 1.74
N LEU A 55 0.24 11.47 1.81
CA LEU A 55 0.87 10.76 2.94
C LEU A 55 2.30 10.37 2.61
N LEU A 56 2.55 9.97 1.37
CA LEU A 56 3.87 9.62 0.88
C LEU A 56 3.94 9.87 -0.63
N GLN A 57 5.06 10.43 -1.07
CA GLN A 57 5.46 10.45 -2.46
C GLN A 57 6.96 10.17 -2.53
N GLY A 58 7.37 9.14 -3.26
CA GLY A 58 8.79 8.85 -3.41
C GLY A 58 9.11 7.58 -4.16
N ASP A 59 10.41 7.36 -4.31
CA ASP A 59 10.98 6.18 -4.94
C ASP A 59 11.06 5.04 -3.93
N VAL A 60 10.42 3.92 -4.25
CA VAL A 60 10.41 2.70 -3.45
C VAL A 60 11.06 1.60 -4.27
N VAL A 61 12.31 1.33 -3.94
CA VAL A 61 13.18 0.47 -4.77
C VAL A 61 13.11 -0.99 -4.35
N THR A 62 12.63 -1.28 -3.14
CA THR A 62 12.63 -2.63 -2.56
C THR A 62 11.30 -2.96 -1.86
N LEU A 63 11.03 -4.26 -1.73
CA LEU A 63 9.88 -4.78 -0.97
C LEU A 63 9.91 -4.33 0.50
N GLN A 64 11.08 -4.40 1.13
CA GLN A 64 11.25 -4.00 2.52
C GLN A 64 10.94 -2.51 2.73
N ALA A 65 11.34 -1.64 1.79
CA ALA A 65 11.02 -0.23 1.85
C ALA A 65 9.50 0.01 1.72
N LEU A 66 8.83 -0.74 0.84
CA LEU A 66 7.38 -0.70 0.69
C LEU A 66 6.67 -1.09 2.00
N GLU A 67 7.04 -2.22 2.60
CA GLU A 67 6.42 -2.69 3.84
C GLU A 67 6.62 -1.73 5.01
N GLN A 68 7.83 -1.18 5.17
CA GLN A 68 8.13 -0.21 6.23
C GLN A 68 7.28 1.06 6.09
N VAL A 69 7.17 1.57 4.87
CA VAL A 69 6.35 2.73 4.54
C VAL A 69 4.87 2.45 4.84
N LEU A 70 4.35 1.31 4.36
CA LEU A 70 2.96 0.94 4.56
C LEU A 70 2.62 0.80 6.05
N ARG A 71 3.47 0.11 6.83
CA ARG A 71 3.31 -0.01 8.29
C ARG A 71 3.35 1.35 8.99
N ARG A 72 4.24 2.25 8.56
CA ARG A 72 4.32 3.61 9.12
C ARG A 72 3.05 4.42 8.86
N VAL A 73 2.49 4.33 7.65
CA VAL A 73 1.32 5.14 7.25
C VAL A 73 0.02 4.55 7.78
N LEU A 74 -0.11 3.23 7.79
CA LEU A 74 -1.32 2.53 8.22
C LEU A 74 -1.36 2.30 9.74
N GLY A 75 -0.24 2.50 10.43
CA GLY A 75 -0.12 2.24 11.87
C GLY A 75 -0.29 0.74 12.20
N PRO A 76 -0.54 0.40 13.48
CA PRO A 76 -0.73 -0.98 13.92
C PRO A 76 -1.99 -1.66 13.35
N GLU A 77 -2.85 -0.95 12.61
CA GLU A 77 -3.96 -1.52 11.83
C GLU A 77 -3.52 -2.03 10.43
N ALA A 78 -2.22 -2.01 10.12
CA ALA A 78 -1.68 -2.78 9.01
C ALA A 78 -1.91 -4.28 9.29
N PRO A 79 -2.28 -5.09 8.28
CA PRO A 79 -2.72 -6.45 8.52
C PRO A 79 -1.62 -7.23 9.24
N THR A 80 -1.98 -7.68 10.44
CA THR A 80 -1.36 -8.83 11.05
C THR A 80 -1.82 -9.99 10.17
N GLN A 81 -0.94 -10.50 9.29
CA GLN A 81 -1.13 -11.88 8.86
C GLN A 81 -1.13 -12.69 10.15
N ASP A 82 -2.29 -13.22 10.52
CA ASP A 82 -2.36 -14.31 11.47
C ASP A 82 -1.85 -15.54 10.71
N PRO A 83 -0.67 -16.12 11.02
CA PRO A 83 -0.25 -17.40 10.45
C PRO A 83 -1.00 -18.57 11.13
N GLY A 84 -2.24 -18.34 11.59
CA GLY A 84 -3.06 -19.28 12.34
C GLY A 84 -4.21 -19.85 11.51
N LEU A 85 -3.91 -20.63 10.47
CA LEU A 85 -4.88 -21.63 10.01
C LEU A 85 -4.42 -23.00 10.52
N SER A 86 -4.86 -23.33 11.73
CA SER A 86 -5.06 -24.72 12.16
C SER A 86 -6.52 -25.07 11.90
N VAL A 87 -6.80 -25.92 10.91
CA VAL A 87 -7.79 -27.01 10.94
C VAL A 87 -7.30 -28.10 10.00
#